data_AF-A0A379VJC6-F1
#
_entry.id   AF-A0A379VJC6-F1
#
_cell.length_a   1.000
_cell.length_b   1.000
_cell.length_c   1.000
_cell.angle_alpha   90.00
_cell.angle_beta   90.00
_cell.angle_gamma   90.00
#
_symmetry.space_group_name_H-M   'P 1'
#
loop_
_entity.id
_entity.type
_entity.pdbx_description
1 polymer ?
#
loop_
_entity_poly.entity_id
_entity_poly.type
_entity_poly.pdbx_seq_one_letter_code
_entity_poly.pdbx_strand_id
1 'polypeptide(L)'
;MRKLWRALLRPSARWSILALVIVGIVIGVALIVLPHVGIKLTSTTEFCVSCHSMQPVYQEYKQSVHFQNASGVRAECHDCHIPPDIPGMVKRKLEASNDLYQTFIAHSIDTPEKFEAKRAELAEREWARMKENNSATCRSCHNYDAMDHAKQNPEAARQMKIAAKENQSCIDCHKGIAHQLPDMSSGFRKQFDELRASASTHNDAIRSIRWISSRFTPLKAIKNRQVRCYLLLK
;
A
#
# COMPACT_ATOMS: atom_id res chain seq x y z
N MET A 1 41.00 -11.74 -16.48
CA MET A 1 40.79 -11.97 -15.03
C MET A 1 42.07 -12.32 -14.27
N ARG A 2 42.79 -13.41 -14.57
CA ARG A 2 43.99 -13.84 -13.80
C ARG A 2 45.12 -12.79 -13.65
N LYS A 3 45.34 -11.93 -14.66
CA LYS A 3 46.35 -10.85 -14.61
C LYS A 3 45.96 -9.71 -13.66
N LEU A 4 44.66 -9.39 -13.56
CA LEU A 4 44.13 -8.34 -12.68
C LEU A 4 44.24 -8.76 -11.20
N TRP A 5 43.84 -10.01 -10.89
CA TRP A 5 43.96 -10.59 -9.55
C TRP A 5 45.43 -10.67 -9.08
N ARG A 6 46.37 -11.04 -9.95
CA ARG A 6 47.81 -11.01 -9.64
C ARG A 6 48.34 -9.60 -9.43
N ALA A 7 47.75 -8.57 -10.04
CA ALA A 7 48.14 -7.19 -9.81
C ALA A 7 47.63 -6.67 -8.46
N LEU A 8 46.40 -7.04 -8.07
CA LEU A 8 45.78 -6.64 -6.79
C LEU A 8 46.39 -7.33 -5.57
N LEU A 9 46.85 -8.58 -5.70
CA LEU A 9 47.45 -9.35 -4.60
C LEU A 9 48.96 -9.12 -4.43
N ARG A 10 49.60 -8.28 -5.26
CA ARG A 10 51.02 -7.95 -5.11
C ARG A 10 51.22 -7.04 -3.91
N PRO A 11 52.15 -7.36 -2.98
CA PRO A 11 52.44 -6.49 -1.85
C PRO A 11 52.90 -5.12 -2.33
N SER A 12 52.36 -4.08 -1.71
CA SER A 12 52.70 -2.70 -2.00
C SER A 12 54.18 -2.43 -1.68
N ALA A 13 54.97 -2.12 -2.71
CA ALA A 13 56.38 -1.76 -2.55
C ALA A 13 56.59 -0.31 -2.09
N ARG A 14 55.51 0.50 -2.03
CA ARG A 14 55.58 1.97 -1.87
C ARG A 14 54.93 2.48 -0.57
N TRP A 15 53.98 1.72 -0.03
CA TRP A 15 53.20 2.07 1.17
C TRP A 15 53.43 1.04 2.26
N SER A 16 53.59 1.50 3.50
CA SER A 16 53.72 0.62 4.66
C SER A 16 52.42 -0.16 4.90
N ILE A 17 52.54 -1.36 5.47
CA ILE A 17 51.39 -2.20 5.83
C ILE A 17 50.45 -1.43 6.76
N LEU A 18 50.99 -0.69 7.73
CA LEU A 18 50.22 0.15 8.64
C LEU A 18 49.40 1.23 7.89
N ALA A 19 49.99 1.90 6.90
CA ALA A 19 49.28 2.91 6.11
C ALA A 19 48.10 2.28 5.34
N LEU A 20 48.29 1.10 4.74
CA LEU A 20 47.22 0.39 4.02
C LEU A 20 46.10 -0.06 4.95
N VAL A 21 46.44 -0.53 6.16
CA VAL A 21 45.45 -0.92 7.18
C VAL A 21 44.63 0.30 7.63
N ILE A 22 45.28 1.43 7.90
CA ILE A 22 44.58 2.67 8.29
C ILE A 22 43.63 3.12 7.17
N VAL A 23 44.10 3.15 5.92
CA VAL A 23 43.25 3.51 4.78
C VAL A 23 42.08 2.53 4.63
N GLY A 24 42.32 1.23 4.78
CA GLY A 24 41.27 0.21 4.74
C GLY A 24 40.22 0.41 5.84
N ILE A 25 40.63 0.75 7.06
CA ILE A 25 39.72 1.08 8.17
C ILE A 25 38.91 2.33 7.84
N VAL A 26 39.55 3.40 7.35
CA VAL A 26 38.86 4.64 6.99
C VAL A 26 37.81 4.40 5.90
N ILE A 27 38.17 3.65 4.85
CA ILE A 27 37.24 3.28 3.78
C ILE A 27 36.10 2.41 4.34
N GLY A 28 36.42 1.42 5.17
CA GLY A 28 35.43 0.53 5.79
C GLY A 28 34.42 1.29 6.64
N VAL A 29 34.90 2.21 7.50
CA VAL A 29 34.05 3.09 8.30
C VAL A 29 33.20 3.98 7.41
N ALA A 30 33.78 4.60 6.37
CA ALA A 30 33.03 5.45 5.44
C ALA A 30 31.91 4.67 4.73
N LEU A 31 32.17 3.43 4.29
CA LEU A 31 31.19 2.57 3.63
C LEU A 31 30.03 2.14 4.53
N ILE A 32 30.21 2.13 5.85
CA ILE A 32 29.15 1.81 6.81
C ILE A 32 28.40 3.08 7.23
N VAL A 33 29.14 4.13 7.59
CA VAL A 33 28.59 5.36 8.17
C VAL A 33 27.83 6.17 7.12
N LEU A 34 28.36 6.33 5.91
CA LEU A 34 27.72 7.17 4.88
C LEU A 34 26.32 6.66 4.50
N PRO A 35 26.11 5.36 4.19
CA PRO A 35 24.78 4.87 3.90
C PRO A 35 23.85 4.95 5.10
N HIS A 36 24.34 4.69 6.32
CA HIS A 36 23.54 4.76 7.53
C HIS A 36 23.02 6.20 7.79
N VAL A 37 23.88 7.20 7.64
CA VAL A 37 23.49 8.61 7.74
C VAL A 37 22.53 8.99 6.62
N GLY A 38 22.79 8.57 5.37
CA GLY A 38 21.89 8.81 4.24
C GLY A 38 20.50 8.21 4.45
N ILE A 39 20.43 7.00 4.98
CA ILE A 39 19.18 6.34 5.36
C ILE A 39 18.44 7.14 6.43
N LYS A 40 19.13 7.59 7.48
CA LYS A 40 18.52 8.38 8.55
C LYS A 40 17.96 9.70 8.03
N LEU A 41 18.73 10.44 7.24
CA LEU A 41 18.32 11.72 6.66
C LEU A 41 17.12 11.56 5.71
N THR A 42 17.13 10.53 4.87
CA THR A 42 16.02 10.24 3.94
C THR A 42 14.82 9.57 4.61
N SER A 43 14.82 9.45 5.93
CA SER A 43 13.69 8.91 6.71
C SER A 43 13.11 9.96 7.66
N THR A 44 13.63 11.18 7.68
CA THR A 44 13.04 12.22 8.53
C THR A 44 11.76 12.76 7.91
N THR A 45 10.85 13.22 8.76
CA THR A 45 9.60 13.84 8.31
C THR A 45 9.88 15.08 7.46
N GLU A 46 10.92 15.86 7.76
CA GLU A 46 11.33 17.03 6.97
C GLU A 46 11.70 16.66 5.54
N PHE A 47 12.40 15.53 5.34
CA PHE A 47 12.71 15.03 4.01
C PHE A 47 11.43 14.60 3.28
N CYS A 48 10.56 13.83 3.92
CA CYS A 48 9.30 13.38 3.34
C CYS A 48 8.42 14.55 2.88
N VAL A 49 8.32 15.61 3.68
CA VAL A 49 7.48 16.78 3.36
C VAL A 49 8.17 17.83 2.49
N SER A 50 9.43 17.61 2.10
CA SER A 50 10.15 18.50 1.18
C SER A 50 9.53 18.55 -0.21
N CYS A 51 8.76 17.53 -0.59
CA CYS A 51 7.98 17.49 -1.82
C CYS A 51 6.64 18.22 -1.63
N HIS A 52 6.27 19.08 -2.58
CA HIS A 52 5.00 19.83 -2.53
C HIS A 52 3.77 18.91 -2.45
N SER A 53 3.82 17.74 -3.10
CA SER A 53 2.73 16.75 -3.11
C SER A 53 2.46 16.15 -1.72
N MET A 54 3.43 16.21 -0.80
CA MET A 54 3.29 15.69 0.56
C MET A 54 2.81 16.75 1.56
N GLN A 55 2.75 18.03 1.18
CA GLN A 55 2.31 19.10 2.08
C GLN A 55 0.84 18.94 2.55
N PRO A 56 -0.13 18.60 1.68
CA PRO A 56 -1.50 18.33 2.12
C PRO A 56 -1.56 17.12 3.07
N VAL A 57 -0.86 16.04 2.72
CA VAL A 57 -0.76 14.80 3.51
C VAL A 57 -0.19 15.07 4.90
N TYR A 58 0.77 16.00 5.01
CA TYR A 58 1.33 16.43 6.29
C TYR A 58 0.30 17.16 7.16
N GLN A 59 -0.58 18.00 6.57
CA GLN A 59 -1.63 18.66 7.34
C GLN A 59 -2.66 17.67 7.87
N GLU A 60 -2.99 16.63 7.10
CA GLU A 60 -3.85 15.53 7.57
C GLU A 60 -3.20 14.79 8.74
N TYR A 61 -1.91 14.46 8.62
CA TYR A 61 -1.17 13.78 9.69
C TYR A 61 -1.18 14.58 10.99
N LYS A 62 -1.05 15.91 10.93
CA LYS A 62 -1.11 16.78 12.12
C LYS A 62 -2.42 16.69 12.90
N GLN A 63 -3.52 16.34 12.23
CA GLN A 63 -4.83 16.19 12.83
C GLN A 63 -5.02 14.79 13.46
N SER A 64 -4.07 13.88 13.23
CA SER A 64 -4.15 12.51 13.74
C SER A 64 -3.66 12.38 15.18
N VAL A 65 -4.14 11.32 15.85
CA VAL A 65 -3.67 10.93 17.19
C VAL A 65 -2.18 10.56 17.22
N HIS A 66 -1.58 10.24 16.08
CA HIS A 66 -0.14 9.94 15.99
C HIS A 66 0.73 11.20 15.99
N PHE A 67 0.14 12.38 15.73
CA PHE A 67 0.83 13.66 15.83
C PHE A 67 0.53 14.41 17.13
N GLN A 68 -0.73 14.42 17.55
CA GLN A 68 -1.21 15.11 18.75
C GLN A 68 -2.01 14.15 19.64
N ASN A 69 -1.43 13.80 20.79
CA ASN A 69 -2.06 12.92 21.78
C ASN A 69 -1.66 13.30 23.20
N ALA A 70 -2.35 12.71 24.18
CA ALA A 70 -2.15 12.97 25.60
C ALA A 70 -0.80 12.47 26.15
N SER A 71 -0.14 11.52 25.49
CA SER A 71 1.13 10.94 25.95
C SER A 71 2.35 11.79 25.58
N GLY A 72 2.21 12.70 24.61
CA GLY A 72 3.32 13.49 24.07
C GLY A 72 4.27 12.71 23.15
N VAL A 73 4.05 11.42 22.93
CA VAL A 73 4.82 10.59 22.00
C VAL A 73 4.33 10.86 20.58
N ARG A 74 5.25 11.06 19.63
CA ARG A 74 4.94 11.30 18.22
C ARG A 74 5.53 10.20 17.36
N ALA A 75 4.74 9.66 16.45
CA ALA A 75 5.21 8.72 15.43
C ALA A 75 5.47 9.48 14.13
N GLU A 76 6.72 9.55 13.71
CA GLU A 76 7.14 10.25 12.50
C GLU A 76 6.77 9.47 11.23
N CYS A 77 6.89 10.09 10.04
CA CYS A 77 6.48 9.45 8.78
C CYS A 77 7.10 8.06 8.58
N HIS A 78 8.38 7.90 8.92
CA HIS A 78 9.08 6.62 8.79
C HIS A 78 8.58 5.53 9.73
N ASP A 79 8.09 5.88 10.92
CA ASP A 79 7.62 4.90 11.91
C ASP A 79 6.43 4.09 11.38
N CYS A 80 5.67 4.66 10.45
CA CYS A 80 4.53 4.00 9.79
C CYS A 80 4.89 3.47 8.39
N HIS A 81 5.65 4.23 7.59
CA HIS A 81 5.87 3.92 6.16
C HIS A 81 7.15 3.11 5.86
N ILE A 82 8.09 3.00 6.80
CA ILE A 82 9.35 2.28 6.61
C ILE A 82 9.40 1.10 7.61
N PRO A 83 9.43 -0.16 7.13
CA PRO A 83 9.56 -1.31 8.02
C PRO A 83 10.83 -1.23 8.88
N PRO A 84 10.76 -1.64 10.16
CA PRO A 84 11.89 -1.53 11.09
C PRO A 84 12.99 -2.58 10.82
N ASP A 85 12.67 -3.64 10.09
CA ASP A 85 13.63 -4.68 9.71
C ASP A 85 14.50 -4.22 8.53
N ILE A 86 15.77 -4.64 8.52
CA ILE A 86 16.73 -4.22 7.47
C ILE A 86 16.25 -4.63 6.05
N PRO A 87 15.80 -5.87 5.80
CA PRO A 87 15.32 -6.26 4.47
C PRO A 87 14.12 -5.42 4.00
N GLY A 88 13.11 -5.24 4.85
CA GLY A 88 11.92 -4.45 4.57
C GLY A 88 12.21 -2.98 4.36
N MET A 89 13.09 -2.38 5.19
CA MET A 89 13.57 -1.01 5.02
C MET A 89 14.27 -0.83 3.67
N VAL A 90 15.18 -1.74 3.30
CA VAL A 90 15.91 -1.67 2.01
C VAL A 90 14.94 -1.83 0.84
N LYS A 91 14.03 -2.81 0.88
CA LYS A 91 12.96 -2.99 -0.13
C LYS A 91 12.17 -1.68 -0.30
N ARG A 92 11.70 -1.09 0.80
CA ARG A 92 10.90 0.14 0.77
C ARG A 92 11.67 1.33 0.20
N LYS A 93 12.95 1.47 0.53
CA LYS A 93 13.80 2.55 -0.01
C LYS A 93 14.09 2.37 -1.50
N LEU A 94 14.22 1.13 -1.98
CA LEU A 94 14.32 0.85 -3.41
C LEU A 94 13.01 1.16 -4.13
N GLU A 95 11.86 0.77 -3.58
CA GLU A 95 10.53 1.10 -4.13
C GLU A 95 10.28 2.62 -4.15
N ALA A 96 10.79 3.36 -3.15
CA ALA A 96 10.68 4.81 -3.09
C ALA A 96 11.37 5.52 -4.27
N SER A 97 12.31 4.88 -4.97
CA SER A 97 12.91 5.44 -6.18
C SER A 97 11.87 5.65 -7.29
N ASN A 98 10.81 4.82 -7.34
CA ASN A 98 9.70 5.02 -8.24
C ASN A 98 8.89 6.27 -7.85
N ASP A 99 8.72 6.56 -6.56
CA ASP A 99 8.04 7.78 -6.12
C ASP A 99 8.80 9.02 -6.64
N LEU A 100 10.13 9.02 -6.61
CA LEU A 100 10.97 10.08 -7.21
C LEU A 100 10.77 10.18 -8.73
N TYR A 101 10.77 9.05 -9.45
CA TYR A 101 10.50 9.05 -10.90
C TYR A 101 9.12 9.63 -11.21
N GLN A 102 8.09 9.23 -10.46
CA GLN A 102 6.72 9.68 -10.65
C GLN A 102 6.56 11.18 -10.36
N THR A 103 7.30 11.71 -9.39
CA THR A 103 7.28 13.14 -9.05
C THR A 103 8.09 13.98 -10.03
N PHE A 104 9.33 13.60 -10.34
CA PHE A 104 10.27 14.46 -11.07
C PHE A 104 10.29 14.25 -12.59
N ILE A 105 9.96 13.05 -13.07
CA ILE A 105 10.02 12.70 -14.50
C ILE A 105 8.62 12.56 -15.08
N ALA A 106 7.75 11.77 -14.44
CA ALA A 106 6.42 11.51 -14.97
C ALA A 106 5.38 12.58 -14.60
N HIS A 107 5.68 13.43 -13.60
CA HIS A 107 4.78 14.48 -13.10
C HIS A 107 3.36 13.97 -12.83
N SER A 108 3.26 12.80 -12.18
CA SER A 108 2.01 12.06 -12.07
C SER A 108 1.18 12.41 -10.84
N ILE A 109 1.76 13.17 -9.90
CA ILE A 109 1.15 13.67 -8.65
C ILE A 109 1.62 15.11 -8.31
N ASP A 110 2.00 15.90 -9.31
CA ASP A 110 2.61 17.23 -9.14
C ASP A 110 1.59 18.36 -8.83
N THR A 111 0.29 18.08 -8.94
CA THR A 111 -0.77 19.00 -8.52
C THR A 111 -1.71 18.32 -7.52
N PRO A 112 -2.39 19.08 -6.65
CA PRO A 112 -3.39 18.52 -5.74
C PRO A 112 -4.45 17.70 -6.47
N GLU A 113 -4.92 18.14 -7.63
CA GLU A 113 -5.96 17.47 -8.41
C GLU A 113 -5.48 16.11 -8.93
N LYS A 114 -4.22 16.03 -9.39
CA LYS A 114 -3.61 14.76 -9.82
C LYS A 114 -3.37 13.81 -8.66
N PHE A 115 -2.96 14.35 -7.50
CA PHE A 115 -2.82 13.55 -6.28
C PHE A 115 -4.18 12.99 -5.83
N GLU A 116 -5.22 13.83 -5.77
CA GLU A 116 -6.59 13.42 -5.44
C GLU A 116 -7.10 12.35 -6.40
N ALA A 117 -6.89 12.52 -7.71
CA ALA A 117 -7.30 11.55 -8.73
C ALA A 117 -6.64 10.17 -8.53
N LYS A 118 -5.45 10.13 -7.91
CA LYS A 118 -4.72 8.89 -7.61
C LYS A 118 -4.81 8.44 -6.15
N ARG A 119 -5.50 9.18 -5.26
CA ARG A 119 -5.48 8.91 -3.81
C ARG A 119 -5.89 7.49 -3.48
N ALA A 120 -6.96 6.99 -4.10
CA ALA A 120 -7.44 5.63 -3.89
C ALA A 120 -6.40 4.57 -4.29
N GLU A 121 -5.83 4.70 -5.50
CA GLU A 121 -4.78 3.79 -6.00
C GLU A 121 -3.56 3.79 -5.09
N LEU A 122 -3.09 4.98 -4.68
CA LEU A 122 -1.93 5.13 -3.80
C LEU A 122 -2.21 4.53 -2.42
N ALA A 123 -3.38 4.80 -1.84
CA ALA A 123 -3.77 4.26 -0.54
C ALA A 123 -3.88 2.73 -0.57
N GLU A 124 -4.50 2.16 -1.60
CA GLU A 124 -4.59 0.71 -1.78
C GLU A 124 -3.23 0.05 -1.88
N ARG A 125 -2.29 0.66 -2.63
CA ARG A 125 -0.90 0.18 -2.73
C ARG A 125 -0.21 0.18 -1.36
N GLU A 126 -0.35 1.26 -0.60
CA GLU A 126 0.25 1.37 0.73
C GLU A 126 -0.38 0.37 1.72
N TRP A 127 -1.69 0.18 1.68
CA TRP A 127 -2.40 -0.80 2.51
C TRP A 127 -2.03 -2.24 2.15
N ALA A 128 -1.93 -2.56 0.85
CA ALA A 128 -1.50 -3.87 0.39
C ALA A 128 -0.10 -4.20 0.92
N ARG A 129 0.85 -3.26 0.85
CA ARG A 129 2.20 -3.43 1.41
C ARG A 129 2.16 -3.61 2.93
N MET A 130 1.44 -2.74 3.65
CA MET A 130 1.30 -2.88 5.10
C MET A 130 0.65 -4.22 5.48
N LYS A 131 -0.25 -4.75 4.65
CA LYS A 131 -0.84 -6.07 4.85
C LYS A 131 0.15 -7.20 4.57
N GLU A 132 0.94 -7.09 3.50
CA GLU A 132 1.95 -8.10 3.10
C GLU A 132 2.94 -8.40 4.24
N ASN A 133 3.36 -7.37 5.00
CA ASN A 133 4.24 -7.52 6.15
C ASN A 133 3.51 -7.56 7.50
N ASN A 134 2.20 -7.87 7.49
CA ASN A 134 1.38 -8.01 8.69
C ASN A 134 1.39 -6.78 9.62
N SER A 135 1.40 -5.59 9.05
CA SER A 135 1.45 -4.30 9.75
C SER A 135 2.62 -4.21 10.73
N ALA A 136 3.80 -4.69 10.32
CA ALA A 136 5.00 -4.73 11.17
C ALA A 136 5.34 -3.37 11.82
N THR A 137 5.14 -2.28 11.09
CA THR A 137 5.32 -0.90 11.58
C THR A 137 4.29 -0.50 12.62
N CYS A 138 3.03 -0.89 12.46
CA CYS A 138 2.02 -0.69 13.51
C CYS A 138 2.38 -1.48 14.77
N ARG A 139 2.79 -2.75 14.59
CA ARG A 139 3.06 -3.69 15.69
C ARG A 139 4.33 -3.39 16.48
N SER A 140 5.26 -2.60 15.96
CA SER A 140 6.43 -2.15 16.72
C SER A 140 6.04 -1.30 17.94
N CYS A 141 4.88 -0.63 17.87
CA CYS A 141 4.31 0.16 18.96
C CYS A 141 2.99 -0.44 19.50
N HIS A 142 2.18 -1.06 18.63
CA HIS A 142 0.86 -1.63 18.94
C HIS A 142 0.87 -3.16 18.88
N ASN A 143 1.47 -3.79 19.89
CA ASN A 143 1.48 -5.24 20.00
C ASN A 143 0.19 -5.73 20.68
N TYR A 144 -0.51 -6.69 20.07
CA TYR A 144 -1.73 -7.30 20.63
C TYR A 144 -1.55 -7.78 22.07
N ASP A 145 -0.40 -8.39 22.41
CA ASP A 145 -0.14 -8.95 23.74
C ASP A 145 0.09 -7.85 24.80
N ALA A 146 0.47 -6.65 24.37
CA ALA A 146 0.72 -5.50 25.25
C ALA A 146 -0.51 -4.58 25.39
N MET A 147 -1.60 -4.84 24.64
CA MET A 147 -2.81 -4.03 24.72
C MET A 147 -3.62 -4.35 25.97
N ASP A 148 -3.89 -3.31 26.78
CA ASP A 148 -4.81 -3.42 27.91
C ASP A 148 -6.28 -3.35 27.41
N HIS A 149 -6.85 -4.49 27.05
CA HIS A 149 -8.24 -4.60 26.58
C HIS A 149 -9.28 -4.16 27.62
N ALA A 150 -8.94 -4.11 28.92
CA ALA A 150 -9.87 -3.63 29.94
C ALA A 150 -10.07 -2.10 29.89
N LYS A 151 -9.10 -1.37 29.31
CA LYS A 151 -9.19 0.09 29.10
C LYS A 151 -9.76 0.47 27.74
N GLN A 152 -10.00 -0.50 26.87
CA GLN A 152 -10.62 -0.27 25.57
C GLN A 152 -12.14 -0.18 25.69
N ASN A 153 -12.79 0.47 24.71
CA ASN A 153 -14.24 0.35 24.57
C ASN A 153 -14.64 -1.14 24.45
N PRO A 154 -15.71 -1.61 25.10
CA PRO A 154 -16.07 -3.03 25.12
C PRO A 154 -16.19 -3.68 23.72
N GLU A 155 -16.70 -2.95 22.73
CA GLU A 155 -16.78 -3.47 21.36
C GLU A 155 -15.41 -3.56 20.70
N ALA A 156 -14.59 -2.51 20.84
CA ALA A 156 -13.22 -2.52 20.33
C ALA A 156 -12.40 -3.67 20.95
N ALA A 157 -12.54 -3.90 22.27
CA ALA A 157 -11.89 -5.00 22.96
C ALA A 157 -12.32 -6.38 22.42
N ARG A 158 -13.60 -6.57 22.08
CA ARG A 158 -14.08 -7.80 21.46
C ARG A 158 -13.45 -8.02 20.09
N GLN A 159 -13.48 -7.02 19.22
CA GLN A 159 -12.91 -7.12 17.87
C GLN A 159 -11.40 -7.33 17.90
N MET A 160 -10.69 -6.61 18.78
CA MET A 160 -9.23 -6.75 18.91
C MET A 160 -8.81 -8.12 19.43
N LYS A 161 -9.60 -8.78 20.28
CA LYS A 161 -9.34 -10.17 20.69
C LYS A 161 -9.49 -11.16 19.53
N ILE A 162 -10.46 -10.95 18.64
CA ILE A 162 -10.62 -11.76 17.42
C ILE A 162 -9.42 -11.51 16.50
N ALA A 163 -9.09 -10.24 16.24
CA ALA A 163 -7.96 -9.86 15.41
C ALA A 163 -6.63 -10.43 15.91
N ALA A 164 -6.40 -10.41 17.23
CA ALA A 164 -5.22 -11.02 17.87
C ALA A 164 -5.18 -12.53 17.65
N LYS A 165 -6.31 -13.22 17.88
CA LYS A 165 -6.43 -14.68 17.72
C LYS A 165 -6.19 -15.11 16.27
N GLU A 166 -6.71 -14.34 15.31
CA GLU A 166 -6.61 -14.63 13.88
C GLU A 166 -5.35 -14.03 13.24
N ASN A 167 -4.52 -13.32 14.02
CA ASN A 167 -3.35 -12.60 13.54
C ASN A 167 -3.67 -11.68 12.34
N GLN A 168 -4.80 -10.96 12.41
CA GLN A 168 -5.23 -10.04 11.35
C GLN A 168 -4.26 -8.86 11.20
N SER A 169 -4.21 -8.28 9.99
CA SER A 169 -3.42 -7.08 9.77
C SER A 169 -4.18 -5.86 10.28
N CYS A 170 -3.49 -4.93 10.93
CA CYS A 170 -4.13 -3.73 11.49
C CYS A 170 -4.87 -2.92 10.42
N ILE A 171 -4.31 -2.87 9.21
CA ILE A 171 -4.85 -2.11 8.06
C ILE A 171 -6.09 -2.74 7.42
N ASP A 172 -6.49 -3.95 7.83
CA ASP A 172 -7.74 -4.57 7.36
C ASP A 172 -8.96 -3.79 7.87
N CYS A 173 -8.87 -3.24 9.08
CA CYS A 173 -9.92 -2.40 9.68
C CYS A 173 -9.52 -0.93 9.83
N HIS A 174 -8.27 -0.65 10.22
CA HIS A 174 -7.82 0.72 10.51
C HIS A 174 -7.29 1.44 9.27
N LYS A 175 -8.17 1.73 8.30
CA LYS A 175 -7.83 2.54 7.14
C LYS A 175 -8.08 4.02 7.41
N GLY A 176 -7.25 4.90 6.85
CA GLY A 176 -7.38 6.36 7.04
C GLY A 176 -6.99 6.85 8.44
N ILE A 177 -5.98 6.22 9.07
CA ILE A 177 -5.55 6.53 10.45
C ILE A 177 -4.96 7.95 10.57
N ALA A 178 -4.03 8.27 9.67
CA ALA A 178 -3.28 9.53 9.67
C ALA A 178 -3.62 10.42 8.48
N HIS A 179 -4.27 9.86 7.46
CA HIS A 179 -4.56 10.51 6.20
C HIS A 179 -6.01 10.32 5.86
N GLN A 180 -6.58 11.27 5.12
CA GLN A 180 -7.97 11.24 4.71
C GLN A 180 -8.26 9.96 3.91
N LEU A 181 -9.29 9.23 4.34
CA LEU A 181 -9.74 8.03 3.64
C LEU A 181 -10.27 8.42 2.25
N PRO A 182 -9.74 7.87 1.15
CA PRO A 182 -10.25 8.17 -0.19
C PRO A 182 -11.68 7.67 -0.38
N ASP A 183 -12.37 8.20 -1.40
CA ASP A 183 -13.68 7.70 -1.80
C ASP A 183 -13.57 6.28 -2.39
N MET A 184 -13.76 5.30 -1.52
CA MET A 184 -13.76 3.87 -1.86
C MET A 184 -14.97 3.45 -2.72
N SER A 185 -15.99 4.30 -2.89
CA SER A 185 -17.18 3.97 -3.69
C SER A 185 -16.94 4.07 -5.19
N SER A 186 -15.92 4.81 -5.62
CA SER A 186 -15.60 5.05 -7.03
C SER A 186 -15.30 3.76 -7.81
N GLY A 187 -14.60 2.80 -7.20
CA GLY A 187 -14.33 1.48 -7.79
C GLY A 187 -15.61 0.63 -7.93
N PHE A 188 -16.44 0.61 -6.90
CA PHE A 188 -17.73 -0.09 -6.93
C PHE A 188 -18.70 0.51 -7.95
N ARG A 189 -18.70 1.84 -8.14
CA ARG A 189 -19.51 2.51 -9.16
C ARG A 189 -19.11 2.09 -10.57
N LYS A 190 -17.81 2.06 -10.90
CA LYS A 190 -17.34 1.57 -12.20
C LYS A 190 -17.70 0.10 -12.44
N GLN A 191 -17.46 -0.76 -11.45
CA GLN A 191 -17.85 -2.18 -11.54
C GLN A 191 -19.36 -2.34 -11.69
N PHE A 192 -20.15 -1.54 -10.97
CA PHE A 192 -21.61 -1.53 -11.10
C PHE A 192 -22.05 -1.04 -12.47
N ASP A 193 -21.41 0.00 -13.03
CA ASP A 193 -21.70 0.53 -14.37
C ASP A 193 -21.31 -0.47 -15.47
N GLU A 194 -20.17 -1.16 -15.33
CA GLU A 194 -19.75 -2.25 -16.21
C GLU A 194 -20.72 -3.44 -16.13
N LEU A 195 -21.11 -3.85 -14.92
CA LEU A 195 -22.14 -4.87 -14.72
C LEU A 195 -23.48 -4.43 -15.32
N ARG A 196 -23.87 -3.17 -15.16
CA ARG A 196 -25.10 -2.61 -15.75
C ARG A 196 -25.04 -2.58 -17.28
N ALA A 197 -23.90 -2.22 -17.87
CA ALA A 197 -23.67 -2.23 -19.32
C ALA A 197 -23.66 -3.66 -19.90
N SER A 198 -23.10 -4.62 -19.16
CA SER A 198 -23.18 -6.05 -19.50
C SER A 198 -24.62 -6.57 -19.41
N ALA A 199 -25.38 -6.14 -18.40
CA ALA A 199 -26.78 -6.53 -18.24
C ALA A 199 -27.67 -5.95 -19.36
N SER A 200 -27.43 -4.71 -19.81
CA SER A 200 -28.18 -4.12 -20.92
C SER A 200 -27.92 -4.82 -22.24
N THR A 201 -26.67 -5.18 -22.53
CA THR A 201 -26.31 -5.93 -23.76
C THR A 201 -26.93 -7.34 -23.77
N HIS A 202 -27.01 -8.01 -22.62
CA HIS A 202 -27.74 -9.28 -22.51
C HIS A 202 -29.25 -9.11 -22.66
N ASN A 203 -29.84 -8.03 -22.13
CA ASN A 203 -31.27 -7.75 -22.30
C ASN A 203 -31.63 -7.43 -23.77
N ASP A 204 -30.73 -6.76 -24.50
CA ASP A 204 -30.90 -6.49 -25.94
C ASP A 204 -30.72 -7.76 -26.78
N ALA A 205 -29.83 -8.67 -26.40
CA ALA A 205 -29.71 -10.00 -26.99
C ALA A 205 -30.96 -10.87 -26.73
N ILE A 206 -31.54 -10.81 -25.53
CA ILE A 206 -32.80 -11.50 -25.21
C ILE A 206 -33.98 -10.88 -25.98
N ARG A 207 -34.01 -9.55 -26.12
CA ARG A 207 -35.02 -8.84 -26.90
C ARG A 207 -34.92 -9.16 -28.39
N SER A 208 -33.72 -9.26 -28.97
CA SER A 208 -33.53 -9.61 -30.37
C SER A 208 -33.91 -11.07 -30.66
N ILE A 209 -33.59 -12.01 -29.77
CA ILE A 209 -34.06 -13.41 -29.86
C ILE A 209 -35.60 -13.48 -29.77
N ARG A 210 -36.21 -12.71 -28.86
CA ARG A 210 -37.67 -12.64 -28.73
C ARG A 210 -38.31 -12.04 -29.98
N TRP A 211 -37.68 -11.03 -30.59
CA TRP A 211 -38.15 -10.40 -31.81
C TRP A 211 -38.02 -11.32 -33.04
N ILE A 212 -36.91 -12.05 -33.17
CA ILE A 212 -36.71 -13.10 -34.18
C ILE A 212 -37.77 -14.20 -34.02
N SER A 213 -38.03 -14.66 -32.79
CA SER A 213 -39.08 -15.65 -32.52
C SER A 213 -40.49 -15.15 -32.84
N SER A 214 -40.73 -13.83 -32.76
CA SER A 214 -42.02 -13.21 -33.07
C SER A 214 -42.25 -12.94 -34.56
N ARG A 215 -41.20 -13.03 -35.40
CA ARG A 215 -41.28 -12.89 -36.87
C ARG A 215 -41.34 -14.22 -37.62
N PHE A 216 -41.11 -15.34 -36.94
CA PHE A 216 -41.48 -16.65 -37.45
C PHE A 216 -42.96 -16.91 -37.16
N THR A 217 -43.81 -16.76 -38.18
CA THR A 217 -45.17 -17.28 -38.17
C THR A 217 -45.14 -18.78 -37.84
N PRO A 218 -46.01 -19.27 -36.93
CA PRO A 218 -46.00 -20.68 -36.58
C PRO A 218 -46.49 -21.51 -37.77
N LEU A 219 -45.63 -22.38 -38.30
CA LEU A 219 -46.09 -23.55 -39.03
C LEU A 219 -46.96 -24.38 -38.07
N LYS A 220 -48.23 -24.50 -38.45
CA LYS A 220 -49.25 -25.25 -37.74
C LYS A 220 -48.77 -26.66 -37.39
N ALA A 221 -49.10 -27.05 -36.16
CA ALA A 221 -49.37 -28.41 -35.69
C ALA A 221 -48.17 -29.34 -35.45
N ILE A 222 -47.76 -29.45 -34.17
CA ILE A 222 -47.67 -30.75 -33.47
C ILE A 222 -48.27 -30.61 -32.06
N LYS A 223 -49.14 -31.57 -31.76
CA LYS A 223 -49.94 -31.79 -30.56
C LYS A 223 -49.11 -31.93 -29.26
N ASN A 224 -49.65 -31.34 -28.18
CA ASN A 224 -49.87 -31.98 -26.87
C ASN A 224 -48.67 -32.25 -25.93
N ARG A 225 -48.51 -31.41 -24.89
CA ARG A 225 -48.73 -31.76 -23.46
C ARG A 225 -48.32 -30.59 -22.53
N GLN A 226 -49.24 -30.23 -21.63
CA GLN A 226 -49.07 -29.87 -20.20
C GLN A 226 -47.61 -29.71 -19.70
N VAL A 227 -47.21 -28.70 -18.91
CA VAL A 227 -47.74 -28.34 -17.58
C VAL A 227 -47.37 -26.89 -17.21
N ARG A 228 -48.24 -26.31 -16.38
CA ARG A 228 -48.30 -24.99 -15.74
C ARG A 228 -47.66 -25.04 -14.35
N CYS A 229 -46.87 -24.03 -13.94
CA CYS A 229 -46.72 -23.55 -12.54
C CYS A 229 -45.93 -22.22 -12.54
N TYR A 230 -46.58 -21.06 -12.31
CA TYR A 230 -46.66 -20.34 -11.01
C TYR A 230 -45.25 -20.01 -10.48
N LEU A 231 -44.72 -18.79 -10.60
CA LEU A 231 -45.10 -17.53 -9.92
C LEU A 231 -45.45 -17.71 -8.43
N LEU A 232 -44.73 -16.97 -7.59
CA LEU A 232 -44.94 -16.70 -6.15
C LEU A 232 -44.30 -17.68 -5.16
N LEU A 233 -43.11 -17.32 -4.69
CA LEU A 233 -42.69 -17.35 -3.28
C LEU A 233 -41.76 -16.12 -3.13
N LYS A 234 -42.22 -15.04 -2.49
CA LYS A 234 -42.00 -14.74 -1.06
C LYS A 234 -40.53 -14.77 -0.67
#